data_AF-A0A3A6U222-F1
#
_entry.id   AF-A0A3A6U222-F1
#
_cell.length_a   1.000
_cell.length_b   1.000
_cell.length_c   1.000
_cell.angle_alpha   90.00
_cell.angle_beta   90.00
_cell.angle_gamma   90.00
#
_symmetry.space_group_name_H-M   'P 1'
#
loop_
_entity.id
_entity.type
_entity.pdbx_description
1 polymer ?
#
loop_
_entity_poly.entity_id
_entity_poly.type
_entity_poly.pdbx_seq_one_letter_code
_entity_poly.pdbx_strand_id
1 'polypeptide(L)'
;MYVSELRFECFDDTTITAAEKAINNLLEALRANGQILGREFAVAFNDGEFRCRILTPEKSSLSSRFNSPWVKVALAKLTEAKILAPREKFIGQDINSETSTDETPSWQLLYTSYVHMCSPLRSGDTLQPIPLYRIPATFNGDHKQMIRWQTEWQACDEIQMAAATKAEFATLNEISDCNSDLFRRGWDIRGRVEYLTNIPTYYYLYQVGGDSLEQERNRPCPKCGNKEWLLDEPLLDLFHFRCEPCRIVSNISWDYVT
;
A
#
# COMPACT_ATOMS: atom_id res chain seq x y z
N MET A 1 -1.49 -11.75 7.61
CA MET A 1 -1.62 -12.06 6.16
C MET A 1 -1.30 -13.51 5.93
N TYR A 2 -1.42 -13.99 4.68
CA TYR A 2 -1.29 -15.41 4.36
C TYR A 2 -0.33 -15.67 3.22
N VAL A 3 0.36 -16.80 3.28
CA VAL A 3 1.24 -17.27 2.22
C VAL A 3 0.51 -18.32 1.39
N SER A 4 0.47 -18.10 0.08
CA SER A 4 -0.02 -19.06 -0.91
C SER A 4 1.06 -19.29 -1.99
N GLU A 5 1.01 -20.45 -2.63
CA GLU A 5 1.83 -20.76 -3.81
C GLU A 5 0.92 -20.82 -5.03
N LEU A 6 1.22 -20.02 -6.05
CA LEU A 6 0.62 -20.13 -7.37
C LEU A 6 1.43 -21.09 -8.22
N ARG A 7 0.73 -22.00 -8.89
CA ARG A 7 1.30 -23.03 -9.75
C ARG A 7 0.74 -22.92 -11.16
N PHE A 8 1.63 -22.73 -12.12
CA PHE A 8 1.28 -22.52 -13.52
C PHE A 8 1.76 -23.72 -14.35
N GLU A 9 0.81 -24.46 -14.92
CA GLU A 9 1.07 -25.60 -15.79
C GLU A 9 0.90 -25.19 -17.26
N CYS A 10 1.81 -25.65 -18.12
CA CYS A 10 1.66 -25.54 -19.57
C CYS A 10 0.76 -26.66 -20.09
N PHE A 11 -0.21 -26.35 -20.94
CA PHE A 11 -1.05 -27.36 -21.61
C PHE A 11 -0.60 -27.66 -23.05
N ASP A 12 0.36 -26.90 -23.56
CA ASP A 12 0.95 -27.03 -24.89
C ASP A 12 2.35 -26.38 -24.88
N ASP A 13 3.14 -26.60 -25.92
CA ASP A 13 4.50 -26.06 -26.01
C ASP A 13 4.50 -24.53 -25.99
N THR A 14 5.38 -23.95 -25.17
CA THR A 14 5.55 -22.51 -25.03
C THR A 14 7.03 -22.15 -24.93
N THR A 15 7.34 -20.88 -25.10
CA THR A 15 8.69 -20.37 -24.85
C THR A 15 8.78 -19.80 -23.45
N ILE A 16 9.97 -19.88 -22.83
CA ILE A 16 10.21 -19.28 -21.51
C ILE A 16 9.83 -17.79 -21.49
N THR A 17 10.16 -17.05 -22.55
CA THR A 17 9.83 -15.62 -22.66
C THR A 17 8.32 -15.36 -22.71
N ALA A 18 7.55 -16.19 -23.45
CA ALA A 18 6.10 -16.04 -23.49
C ALA A 18 5.46 -16.35 -22.13
N ALA A 19 5.94 -17.42 -21.47
CA ALA A 19 5.50 -17.82 -20.15
C ALA A 19 5.80 -16.75 -19.09
N GLU A 20 7.05 -16.30 -19.01
CA GLU A 20 7.51 -15.25 -18.10
C GLU A 20 6.68 -13.99 -18.24
N LYS A 21 6.50 -13.50 -19.48
CA LYS A 21 5.70 -12.31 -19.75
C LYS A 21 4.25 -12.47 -19.29
N ALA A 22 3.63 -13.61 -19.58
CA ALA A 22 2.23 -13.85 -19.21
C ALA A 22 2.04 -13.98 -17.69
N ILE A 23 2.92 -14.72 -17.01
CA ILE A 23 2.90 -14.89 -15.55
C ILE A 23 3.15 -13.55 -14.85
N ASN A 24 4.18 -12.80 -15.25
CA ASN A 24 4.48 -11.51 -14.64
C ASN A 24 3.34 -10.50 -14.85
N ASN A 25 2.70 -10.51 -16.02
CA ASN A 25 1.52 -9.68 -16.26
C ASN A 25 0.36 -10.00 -15.30
N LEU A 26 0.13 -11.29 -14.97
CA LEU A 26 -0.88 -11.66 -13.98
C LEU A 26 -0.50 -11.20 -12.58
N LEU A 27 0.73 -11.45 -12.15
CA LEU A 27 1.22 -11.06 -10.83
C LEU A 27 1.13 -9.55 -10.64
N GLU A 28 1.53 -8.77 -11.64
CA GLU A 28 1.37 -7.31 -11.62
C GLU A 28 -0.09 -6.87 -11.59
N ALA A 29 -0.99 -7.53 -12.33
CA ALA A 29 -2.41 -7.20 -12.29
C ALA A 29 -3.05 -7.52 -10.92
N LEU A 30 -2.69 -8.65 -10.32
CA LEU A 30 -3.14 -9.03 -8.98
C LEU A 30 -2.61 -8.05 -7.93
N ARG A 31 -1.34 -7.64 -8.03
CA ARG A 31 -0.70 -6.66 -7.14
C ARG A 31 -1.34 -5.29 -7.29
N ALA A 32 -1.55 -4.82 -8.52
CA ALA A 32 -2.22 -3.56 -8.82
C ALA A 32 -3.66 -3.50 -8.28
N ASN A 33 -4.34 -4.64 -8.18
CA ASN A 33 -5.66 -4.75 -7.57
C ASN A 33 -5.59 -4.96 -6.03
N GLY A 34 -4.40 -5.17 -5.46
CA GLY A 34 -4.18 -5.45 -4.04
C GLY A 34 -4.57 -6.85 -3.58
N GLN A 35 -4.74 -7.81 -4.49
CA GLN A 35 -5.02 -9.21 -4.16
C GLN A 35 -3.77 -9.94 -3.65
N ILE A 36 -2.60 -9.53 -4.13
CA ILE A 36 -1.30 -10.00 -3.62
C ILE A 36 -0.47 -8.80 -3.15
N LEU A 37 0.45 -9.08 -2.23
CA LEU A 37 1.31 -8.11 -1.55
C LEU A 37 2.77 -8.38 -1.90
N GLY A 38 3.61 -7.36 -1.70
CA GLY A 38 5.03 -7.40 -2.01
C GLY A 38 5.39 -6.68 -3.31
N ARG A 39 6.69 -6.72 -3.64
CA ARG A 39 7.28 -6.02 -4.80
C ARG A 39 7.99 -6.97 -5.77
N GLU A 40 8.50 -8.08 -5.26
CA GLU A 40 9.28 -9.04 -6.03
C GLU A 40 8.61 -10.40 -5.95
N PHE A 41 8.47 -11.04 -7.10
CA PHE A 41 7.85 -12.34 -7.24
C PHE A 41 8.82 -13.28 -7.92
N ALA A 42 9.57 -14.04 -7.13
CA ALA A 42 10.47 -15.05 -7.66
C ALA A 42 9.64 -16.19 -8.27
N VAL A 43 9.67 -16.30 -9.60
CA VAL A 43 9.04 -17.39 -10.34
C VAL A 43 10.09 -18.45 -10.62
N ALA A 44 9.95 -19.63 -10.02
CA ALA A 44 10.84 -20.77 -10.27
C ALA A 44 10.21 -21.70 -11.31
N PHE A 45 11.00 -22.16 -12.28
CA PHE A 45 10.60 -23.23 -13.20
C PHE A 45 11.27 -24.53 -12.77
N ASN A 46 10.46 -25.53 -12.42
CA ASN A 46 10.95 -26.86 -12.08
C ASN A 46 9.90 -27.92 -12.41
N ASP A 47 10.34 -29.11 -12.83
CA ASP A 47 9.46 -30.24 -13.16
C ASP A 47 8.32 -29.88 -14.15
N GLY A 48 8.59 -28.99 -15.11
CA GLY A 48 7.61 -28.57 -16.12
C GLY A 48 6.52 -27.61 -15.63
N GLU A 49 6.62 -27.10 -14.40
CA GLU A 49 5.66 -26.17 -13.80
C GLU A 49 6.38 -24.89 -13.35
N PHE A 50 5.73 -23.73 -13.51
CA PHE A 50 6.20 -22.50 -12.88
C PHE A 50 5.53 -22.31 -11.53
N ARG A 51 6.30 -21.90 -10.52
CA ARG A 51 5.82 -21.72 -9.14
C ARG A 51 6.23 -20.36 -8.61
N CYS A 52 5.31 -19.70 -7.92
CA CYS A 52 5.58 -18.45 -7.25
C CYS A 52 4.92 -18.44 -5.86
N ARG A 53 5.67 -18.09 -4.83
CA ARG A 53 5.11 -17.83 -3.49
C ARG A 53 4.72 -16.37 -3.40
N ILE A 54 3.53 -16.15 -2.87
CA ILE A 54 2.91 -14.83 -2.74
C ILE A 54 2.37 -14.64 -1.34
N LEU A 55 2.30 -13.37 -0.93
CA LEU A 55 1.60 -12.95 0.28
C LEU A 55 0.24 -12.38 -0.13
N THR A 56 -0.82 -12.73 0.59
CA THR A 56 -2.19 -12.23 0.36
C THR A 56 -2.75 -11.54 1.61
N PRO A 57 -3.56 -10.48 1.46
CA PRO A 57 -4.24 -9.85 2.60
C PRO A 57 -5.09 -10.82 3.41
N GLU A 58 -5.73 -11.77 2.72
CA GLU A 58 -6.68 -12.74 3.27
C GLU A 58 -6.56 -14.11 2.57
N LYS A 59 -7.10 -15.16 3.21
CA LYS A 59 -7.15 -16.50 2.60
C LYS A 59 -7.95 -16.55 1.30
N SER A 60 -8.89 -15.62 1.11
CA SER A 60 -9.78 -15.58 -0.05
C SER A 60 -9.42 -14.53 -1.09
N SER A 61 -8.27 -13.84 -0.94
CA SER A 61 -7.89 -12.71 -1.80
C SER A 61 -7.78 -13.09 -3.28
N LEU A 62 -7.48 -14.34 -3.61
CA LEU A 62 -7.37 -14.82 -5.00
C LEU A 62 -8.70 -15.26 -5.62
N SER A 63 -9.82 -15.11 -4.91
CA SER A 63 -11.13 -15.45 -5.46
C SER A 63 -11.46 -14.62 -6.70
N SER A 64 -11.96 -15.28 -7.74
CA SER A 64 -12.30 -14.65 -9.03
C SER A 64 -13.31 -13.51 -8.94
N ARG A 65 -14.13 -13.47 -7.87
CA ARG A 65 -15.07 -12.38 -7.59
C ARG A 65 -14.37 -11.03 -7.39
N PHE A 66 -13.10 -11.05 -6.95
CA PHE A 66 -12.31 -9.86 -6.71
C PHE A 66 -11.50 -9.42 -7.92
N ASN A 67 -11.47 -10.20 -9.01
CA ASN A 67 -10.64 -9.90 -10.16
C ASN A 67 -11.06 -8.58 -10.82
N SER A 68 -10.11 -7.64 -10.89
CA SER A 68 -10.26 -6.44 -11.71
C SER A 68 -10.38 -6.79 -13.20
N PRO A 69 -10.83 -5.85 -14.05
CA PRO A 69 -10.79 -6.03 -15.50
C PRO A 69 -9.39 -6.43 -16.00
N TRP A 70 -8.33 -5.88 -15.41
CA TRP A 70 -6.94 -6.17 -15.77
C TRP A 70 -6.51 -7.58 -15.37
N VAL A 71 -6.94 -8.07 -14.20
CA VAL A 71 -6.69 -9.47 -13.80
C VAL A 71 -7.38 -10.43 -14.77
N LYS A 72 -8.62 -10.12 -15.19
CA LYS A 72 -9.35 -10.94 -16.18
C LYS A 72 -8.62 -10.98 -17.53
N VAL A 73 -8.12 -9.83 -18.00
CA VAL A 73 -7.31 -9.75 -19.22
C VAL A 73 -6.00 -10.54 -19.07
N ALA A 74 -5.32 -10.44 -17.93
CA ALA A 74 -4.07 -11.14 -17.70
C ALA A 74 -4.27 -12.67 -17.63
N LEU A 75 -5.37 -13.15 -17.04
CA LEU A 75 -5.74 -14.56 -17.06
C LEU A 75 -5.95 -15.09 -18.48
N ALA A 76 -6.61 -14.33 -19.36
CA ALA A 76 -6.77 -14.71 -20.77
C ALA A 76 -5.42 -14.81 -21.51
N LYS A 77 -4.48 -13.90 -21.20
CA LYS A 77 -3.13 -13.92 -21.78
C LYS A 77 -2.28 -15.12 -21.34
N LEU A 78 -2.57 -15.75 -20.21
CA LEU A 78 -1.95 -17.05 -19.87
C LEU A 78 -2.30 -18.10 -20.91
N THR A 79 -3.59 -18.17 -21.30
CA THR A 79 -4.07 -19.14 -22.28
C THR A 79 -3.43 -18.92 -23.65
N GLU A 80 -3.26 -17.66 -24.07
CA GLU A 80 -2.50 -17.30 -25.28
C GLU A 80 -1.05 -17.80 -25.23
N ALA A 81 -0.43 -17.78 -24.04
CA ALA A 81 0.92 -18.29 -23.78
C ALA A 81 0.97 -19.80 -23.49
N LYS A 82 -0.13 -20.54 -23.75
CA LYS A 82 -0.28 -21.99 -23.51
C LYS A 82 -0.20 -22.42 -22.05
N ILE A 83 -0.56 -21.52 -21.14
CA ILE A 83 -0.54 -21.73 -19.69
C ILE A 83 -1.97 -21.77 -19.16
N LEU A 84 -2.25 -22.73 -18.28
CA LEU A 84 -3.52 -22.84 -17.57
C LEU A 84 -3.65 -21.74 -16.51
N ALA A 85 -4.89 -21.42 -16.13
CA ALA A 85 -5.13 -20.59 -14.94
C ALA A 85 -4.43 -21.22 -13.72
N PRO A 86 -3.73 -20.42 -12.89
CA PRO A 86 -2.89 -20.99 -11.86
C PRO A 86 -3.72 -21.70 -10.79
N ARG A 87 -3.20 -22.83 -10.32
CA ARG A 87 -3.73 -23.47 -9.11
C ARG A 87 -3.13 -22.80 -7.89
N GLU A 88 -3.98 -22.52 -6.93
CA GLU A 88 -3.58 -22.01 -5.62
C GLU A 88 -3.32 -23.17 -4.66
N LYS A 89 -2.20 -23.11 -3.95
CA LYS A 89 -1.93 -23.92 -2.77
C LYS A 89 -1.73 -23.02 -1.55
N PHE A 90 -2.65 -23.07 -0.60
CA PHE A 90 -2.49 -22.40 0.69
C PHE A 90 -1.32 -23.02 1.47
N ILE A 91 -0.43 -22.18 1.99
CA ILE A 91 0.74 -22.61 2.79
C ILE A 91 0.49 -22.36 4.27
N GLY A 92 0.06 -21.15 4.64
CA GLY A 92 -0.13 -20.80 6.04
C GLY A 92 -0.34 -19.31 6.29
N GLN A 93 -0.42 -18.94 7.57
CA GLN A 93 -0.37 -17.55 8.00
C GLN A 93 1.10 -17.09 8.10
N ASP A 94 1.39 -15.89 7.62
CA ASP A 94 2.68 -15.26 7.90
C ASP A 94 2.67 -14.63 9.29
N ILE A 95 3.60 -15.07 10.15
CA ILE A 95 3.71 -14.63 11.54
C ILE A 95 4.30 -13.22 11.68
N ASN A 96 5.03 -12.76 10.66
CA ASN A 96 5.66 -11.44 10.65
C ASN A 96 4.78 -10.37 10.01
N SER A 97 3.64 -10.78 9.45
CA SER A 97 2.73 -9.88 8.76
C SER A 97 1.59 -9.42 9.64
N GLU A 98 1.14 -8.19 9.39
CA GLU A 98 -0.08 -7.66 9.99
C GLU A 98 -1.34 -8.46 9.57
N THR A 99 -2.38 -8.35 10.38
CA THR A 99 -3.70 -8.91 10.05
C THR A 99 -4.56 -7.82 9.43
N SER A 100 -5.09 -8.08 8.24
CA SER A 100 -6.02 -7.17 7.57
C SER A 100 -7.32 -7.04 8.36
N THR A 101 -7.90 -5.85 8.37
CA THR A 101 -9.22 -5.64 8.98
C THR A 101 -10.32 -6.27 8.13
N ASP A 102 -11.30 -6.87 8.79
CA ASP A 102 -12.54 -7.34 8.18
C ASP A 102 -13.73 -6.39 8.42
N GLU A 103 -13.56 -5.39 9.28
CA GLU A 103 -14.58 -4.42 9.66
C GLU A 103 -14.59 -3.19 8.74
N THR A 104 -15.73 -2.49 8.73
CA THR A 104 -15.85 -1.18 8.07
C THR A 104 -15.44 -0.11 9.07
N PRO A 105 -14.37 0.65 8.81
CA PRO A 105 -13.88 1.61 9.78
C PRO A 105 -14.71 2.89 9.79
N SER A 106 -14.70 3.60 10.92
CA SER A 106 -15.37 4.90 11.08
C SER A 106 -14.62 6.03 10.34
N TRP A 107 -13.31 5.87 10.15
CA TRP A 107 -12.48 6.69 9.28
C TRP A 107 -11.32 5.86 8.71
N GLN A 108 -10.71 6.34 7.62
CA GLN A 108 -9.63 5.67 6.91
C GLN A 108 -8.37 6.51 6.92
N LEU A 109 -7.23 5.86 6.74
CA LEU A 109 -5.93 6.52 6.71
C LEU A 109 -5.08 5.99 5.55
N LEU A 110 -4.60 6.90 4.69
CA LEU A 110 -3.54 6.61 3.73
C LEU A 110 -2.19 6.77 4.44
N TYR A 111 -1.58 5.63 4.78
CA TYR A 111 -0.40 5.53 5.62
C TYR A 111 0.43 4.29 5.28
N THR A 112 1.75 4.50 5.20
CA THR A 112 2.74 3.44 5.05
C THR A 112 4.04 3.86 5.73
N SER A 113 5.00 2.93 5.78
CA SER A 113 6.38 3.13 6.20
C SER A 113 7.27 2.19 5.39
N TYR A 114 8.58 2.42 5.36
CA TYR A 114 9.52 1.58 4.61
C TYR A 114 9.49 0.09 5.02
N VAL A 115 9.03 -0.23 6.23
CA VAL A 115 8.91 -1.61 6.73
C VAL A 115 7.57 -2.29 6.37
N HIS A 116 6.54 -1.52 6.01
CA HIS A 116 5.23 -2.09 5.72
C HIS A 116 5.19 -2.85 4.40
N MET A 117 4.64 -4.07 4.42
CA MET A 117 4.49 -4.93 3.23
C MET A 117 3.02 -5.21 2.88
N CYS A 118 2.12 -4.32 3.31
CA CYS A 118 0.68 -4.51 3.28
C CYS A 118 -0.03 -3.36 2.55
N SER A 119 -1.36 -3.33 2.61
CA SER A 119 -2.12 -2.24 2.01
C SER A 119 -1.77 -0.89 2.65
N PRO A 120 -1.54 0.18 1.84
CA PRO A 120 -1.29 1.52 2.37
C PRO A 120 -2.58 2.21 2.85
N LEU A 121 -3.76 1.61 2.62
CA LEU A 121 -5.01 2.09 3.16
C LEU A 121 -5.29 1.34 4.47
N ARG A 122 -5.41 2.08 5.58
CA ARG A 122 -5.56 1.54 6.93
C ARG A 122 -6.92 1.91 7.53
N SER A 123 -7.40 1.06 8.42
CA SER A 123 -8.46 1.42 9.36
C SER A 123 -7.93 2.53 10.26
N GLY A 124 -8.66 3.64 10.36
CA GLY A 124 -8.37 4.68 11.33
C GLY A 124 -8.71 4.28 12.76
N ASP A 125 -9.49 3.22 12.96
CA ASP A 125 -9.84 2.75 14.31
C ASP A 125 -8.77 1.81 14.90
N THR A 126 -8.00 1.11 14.06
CA THR A 126 -7.11 0.03 14.50
C THR A 126 -5.75 -0.05 13.80
N LEU A 127 -5.47 0.80 12.79
CA LEU A 127 -4.32 0.74 11.88
C LEU A 127 -4.17 -0.51 11.02
N GLN A 128 -5.05 -1.50 11.21
CA GLN A 128 -5.05 -2.71 10.40
C GLN A 128 -5.25 -2.36 8.92
N PRO A 129 -4.53 -3.03 8.00
CA PRO A 129 -4.62 -2.75 6.58
C PRO A 129 -5.98 -3.17 6.02
N ILE A 130 -6.53 -2.33 5.14
CA ILE A 130 -7.76 -2.57 4.39
C ILE A 130 -7.36 -3.18 3.04
N PRO A 131 -7.76 -4.43 2.71
CA PRO A 131 -7.46 -5.03 1.42
C PRO A 131 -8.04 -4.20 0.27
N LEU A 132 -7.21 -3.77 -0.69
CA LEU A 132 -7.63 -2.80 -1.70
C LEU A 132 -8.75 -3.33 -2.62
N TYR A 133 -8.74 -4.61 -2.97
CA TYR A 133 -9.81 -5.23 -3.78
C TYR A 133 -11.21 -5.20 -3.11
N ARG A 134 -11.31 -4.81 -1.84
CA ARG A 134 -12.59 -4.63 -1.14
C ARG A 134 -13.20 -3.25 -1.32
N ILE A 135 -12.43 -2.26 -1.78
CA ILE A 135 -12.95 -0.92 -2.08
C ILE A 135 -13.18 -0.76 -3.58
N PRO A 136 -14.04 0.17 -4.03
CA PRO A 136 -14.17 0.46 -5.45
C PRO A 136 -12.83 0.89 -6.05
N ALA A 137 -12.55 0.43 -7.27
CA ALA A 137 -11.34 0.79 -8.00
C ALA A 137 -11.10 2.30 -8.02
N THR A 138 -9.91 2.74 -7.63
CA THR A 138 -9.62 4.17 -7.49
C THR A 138 -9.48 4.83 -8.86
N PHE A 139 -8.70 4.22 -9.76
CA PHE A 139 -8.45 4.74 -11.11
C PHE A 139 -8.38 3.62 -12.14
N ASN A 140 -9.01 3.82 -13.30
CA ASN A 140 -8.90 2.92 -14.46
C ASN A 140 -9.17 1.43 -14.16
N GLY A 141 -10.02 1.11 -13.17
CA GLY A 141 -10.43 -0.25 -12.85
C GLY A 141 -9.53 -1.03 -11.89
N ASP A 142 -8.49 -0.42 -11.30
CA ASP A 142 -7.70 -1.01 -10.20
C ASP A 142 -7.14 0.06 -9.24
N HIS A 143 -6.10 -0.30 -8.48
CA HIS A 143 -5.42 0.54 -7.48
C HIS A 143 -3.94 0.78 -7.82
N LYS A 144 -3.52 0.62 -9.08
CA LYS A 144 -2.11 0.71 -9.49
C LYS A 144 -1.44 2.02 -9.07
N GLN A 145 -2.17 3.14 -9.13
CA GLN A 145 -1.65 4.45 -8.72
C GLN A 145 -1.34 4.51 -7.21
N MET A 146 -2.18 3.87 -6.39
CA MET A 146 -1.97 3.81 -4.95
C MET A 146 -0.77 2.94 -4.58
N ILE A 147 -0.62 1.78 -5.24
CA ILE A 147 0.55 0.90 -5.05
C ILE A 147 1.85 1.59 -5.51
N ARG A 148 1.79 2.36 -6.59
CA ARG A 148 2.93 3.17 -7.05
C ARG A 148 3.29 4.26 -6.03
N TRP A 149 2.31 5.02 -5.57
CA TRP A 149 2.50 6.03 -4.52
C TRP A 149 3.12 5.41 -3.26
N GLN A 150 2.63 4.25 -2.82
CA GLN A 150 3.18 3.52 -1.69
C GLN A 150 4.67 3.20 -1.90
N THR A 151 5.03 2.69 -3.09
CA THR A 151 6.43 2.32 -3.39
C THR A 151 7.34 3.55 -3.34
N GLU A 152 6.91 4.68 -3.91
CA GLU A 152 7.67 5.92 -3.94
C GLU A 152 7.79 6.56 -2.54
N TRP A 153 6.71 6.55 -1.76
CA TRP A 153 6.72 7.02 -0.38
C TRP A 153 7.66 6.21 0.49
N GLN A 154 7.59 4.88 0.40
CA GLN A 154 8.49 3.98 1.15
C GLN A 154 9.95 4.16 0.76
N ALA A 155 10.25 4.42 -0.52
CA ALA A 155 11.62 4.71 -0.94
C ALA A 155 12.14 6.03 -0.34
N CYS A 156 11.28 7.04 -0.23
CA CYS A 156 11.65 8.30 0.41
C CYS A 156 11.96 8.12 1.91
N ASP A 157 11.08 7.37 2.59
CA ASP A 157 11.21 7.02 4.00
C ASP A 157 12.45 6.14 4.25
N GLU A 158 12.74 5.16 3.39
CA GLU A 158 13.91 4.30 3.49
C GLU A 158 15.22 5.09 3.40
N ILE A 159 15.31 6.05 2.47
CA ILE A 159 16.48 6.93 2.35
C ILE A 159 16.61 7.84 3.58
N GLN A 160 15.49 8.35 4.10
CA GLN A 160 15.48 9.20 5.29
C GLN A 160 15.93 8.41 6.53
N MET A 161 15.43 7.19 6.70
CA MET A 161 15.78 6.29 7.81
C MET A 161 17.24 5.83 7.77
N ALA A 162 17.82 5.67 6.57
CA ALA A 162 19.24 5.36 6.41
C ALA A 162 20.15 6.52 6.83
N ALA A 163 19.69 7.77 6.71
CA ALA A 163 20.38 9.01 7.10
C ALA A 163 21.86 9.11 6.67
N ALA A 164 22.23 8.45 5.56
CA ALA A 164 23.62 8.24 5.18
C ALA A 164 24.09 9.18 4.06
N THR A 165 23.17 9.91 3.42
CA THR A 165 23.46 10.69 2.22
C THR A 165 22.65 11.98 2.16
N LYS A 166 23.15 12.97 1.40
CA LYS A 166 22.43 14.22 1.12
C LYS A 166 21.05 14.04 0.46
N ALA A 167 20.75 12.86 -0.08
CA ALA A 167 19.45 12.58 -0.66
C ALA A 167 18.33 12.61 0.39
N GLU A 168 18.64 12.37 1.67
CA GLU A 168 17.66 12.36 2.77
C GLU A 168 16.83 13.65 2.85
N PHE A 169 17.43 14.80 2.56
CA PHE A 169 16.72 16.08 2.65
C PHE A 169 15.66 16.22 1.55
N ALA A 170 16.00 15.76 0.34
CA ALA A 170 15.07 15.78 -0.79
C ALA A 170 13.94 14.77 -0.58
N THR A 171 14.25 13.58 -0.07
CA THR A 171 13.24 12.55 0.18
C THR A 171 12.35 12.88 1.38
N LEU A 172 12.91 13.46 2.44
CA LEU A 172 12.15 13.96 3.58
C LEU A 172 11.14 15.03 3.12
N ASN A 173 11.58 15.99 2.30
CA ASN A 173 10.70 17.02 1.76
C ASN A 173 9.48 16.42 1.01
N GLU A 174 9.68 15.33 0.25
CA GLU A 174 8.59 14.66 -0.46
C GLU A 174 7.51 14.09 0.47
N ILE A 175 7.86 13.66 1.68
CA ILE A 175 6.93 13.03 2.63
C ILE A 175 6.45 13.94 3.77
N SER A 176 7.10 15.10 3.97
CA SER A 176 6.76 16.07 5.03
C SER A 176 6.17 17.40 4.54
N ASP A 177 6.40 17.83 3.30
CA ASP A 177 5.84 19.07 2.75
C ASP A 177 4.50 18.82 2.01
N CYS A 178 3.48 19.61 2.34
CA CYS A 178 2.18 19.58 1.67
C CYS A 178 2.18 20.11 0.21
N ASN A 179 3.30 20.66 -0.26
CA ASN A 179 3.47 21.13 -1.63
C ASN A 179 4.25 20.17 -2.52
N SER A 180 4.82 19.10 -1.95
CA SER A 180 5.63 18.13 -2.70
C SER A 180 4.81 17.38 -3.76
N ASP A 181 5.51 16.80 -4.74
CA ASP A 181 4.88 16.03 -5.81
C ASP A 181 4.22 14.77 -5.26
N LEU A 182 4.89 14.10 -4.33
CA LEU A 182 4.41 12.89 -3.69
C LEU A 182 3.22 13.15 -2.78
N PHE A 183 3.23 14.24 -2.00
CA PHE A 183 2.08 14.64 -1.19
C PHE A 183 0.87 14.91 -2.07
N ARG A 184 1.01 15.72 -3.13
CA ARG A 184 -0.12 16.08 -4.00
C ARG A 184 -0.79 14.85 -4.61
N ARG A 185 0.01 13.89 -5.11
CA ARG A 185 -0.54 12.63 -5.64
C ARG A 185 -1.20 11.77 -4.57
N GLY A 186 -0.58 11.64 -3.40
CA GLY A 186 -1.15 10.91 -2.27
C GLY A 186 -2.46 11.53 -1.77
N TRP A 187 -2.52 12.86 -1.73
CA TRP A 187 -3.70 13.63 -1.38
C TRP A 187 -4.87 13.40 -2.33
N ASP A 188 -4.60 13.38 -3.64
CA ASP A 188 -5.60 13.10 -4.66
C ASP A 188 -6.10 11.65 -4.57
N ILE A 189 -5.21 10.68 -4.37
CA ILE A 189 -5.56 9.27 -4.13
C ILE A 189 -6.48 9.18 -2.91
N ARG A 190 -6.10 9.84 -1.82
CA ARG A 190 -6.86 9.86 -0.59
C ARG A 190 -8.26 10.44 -0.82
N GLY A 191 -8.37 11.60 -1.48
CA GLY A 191 -9.66 12.23 -1.77
C GLY A 191 -10.54 11.35 -2.66
N ARG A 192 -9.93 10.64 -3.62
CA ARG A 192 -10.63 9.66 -4.46
C ARG A 192 -11.18 8.49 -3.65
N VAL A 193 -10.42 7.98 -2.68
CA VAL A 193 -10.89 6.92 -1.76
C VAL A 193 -12.09 7.43 -0.95
N GLU A 194 -11.98 8.59 -0.29
CA GLU A 194 -13.07 9.18 0.50
C GLU A 194 -14.35 9.35 -0.33
N TYR A 195 -14.24 9.83 -1.57
CA TYR A 195 -15.36 9.95 -2.49
C TYR A 195 -16.02 8.61 -2.83
N LEU A 196 -15.23 7.55 -3.02
CA LEU A 196 -15.74 6.23 -3.41
C LEU A 196 -16.33 5.46 -2.23
N THR A 197 -15.72 5.57 -1.05
CA THR A 197 -16.13 4.83 0.15
C THR A 197 -17.18 5.58 0.97
N ASN A 198 -17.28 6.92 0.80
CA ASN A 198 -18.01 7.82 1.69
C ASN A 198 -17.56 7.74 3.15
N ILE A 199 -16.31 7.32 3.38
CA ILE A 199 -15.69 7.26 4.70
C ILE A 199 -14.61 8.34 4.77
N PRO A 200 -14.61 9.22 5.80
CA PRO A 200 -13.56 10.21 6.01
C PRO A 200 -12.19 9.57 5.89
N THR A 201 -11.40 9.97 4.92
CA THR A 201 -10.06 9.42 4.70
C THR A 201 -9.05 10.51 5.05
N TYR A 202 -7.97 10.17 5.73
CA TYR A 202 -6.91 11.09 6.12
C TYR A 202 -5.61 10.71 5.42
N TYR A 203 -4.73 11.68 5.25
CA TYR A 203 -3.35 11.46 4.79
C TYR A 203 -2.40 11.61 5.97
N TYR A 204 -1.47 10.68 6.14
CA TYR A 204 -0.38 10.84 7.11
C TYR A 204 0.74 11.71 6.54
N LEU A 205 0.99 12.86 7.16
CA LEU A 205 2.11 13.72 6.86
C LEU A 205 3.25 13.44 7.85
N TYR A 206 4.40 13.00 7.35
CA TYR A 206 5.55 12.63 8.19
C TYR A 206 6.25 13.88 8.74
N GLN A 207 6.74 13.82 9.98
CA GLN A 207 7.50 14.90 10.61
C GLN A 207 8.72 14.35 11.37
N VAL A 208 9.89 14.92 11.11
CA VAL A 208 11.15 14.69 11.84
C VAL A 208 12.05 15.93 11.70
N GLY A 209 13.01 16.13 12.59
CA GLY A 209 13.96 17.25 12.54
C GLY A 209 13.41 18.57 13.04
N GLY A 210 12.46 18.56 13.99
CA GLY A 210 11.98 19.77 14.66
C GLY A 210 13.05 20.44 15.53
N ASP A 211 12.97 21.76 15.72
CA ASP A 211 13.95 22.53 16.52
C ASP A 211 13.75 22.39 18.04
N SER A 212 12.49 22.26 18.48
CA SER A 212 12.15 21.98 19.88
C SER A 212 10.75 21.37 20.01
N LEU A 213 10.52 20.62 21.09
CA LEU A 213 9.20 20.08 21.42
C LEU A 213 8.14 21.18 21.55
N GLU A 214 8.50 22.33 22.13
CA GLU A 214 7.59 23.46 22.28
C GLU A 214 7.15 24.01 20.91
N GLN A 215 8.08 24.17 19.97
CA GLN A 215 7.74 24.63 18.63
C GLN A 215 6.90 23.60 17.87
N GLU A 216 7.26 22.32 17.95
CA GLU A 216 6.51 21.24 17.31
C GLU A 216 5.06 21.21 17.79
N ARG A 217 4.82 21.30 19.11
CA ARG A 217 3.46 21.33 19.69
C ARG A 217 2.64 22.54 19.23
N ASN A 218 3.30 23.66 18.93
CA ASN A 218 2.66 24.90 18.50
C ASN A 218 2.59 25.04 16.97
N ARG A 219 3.12 24.08 16.19
CA ARG A 219 3.15 24.19 14.74
C ARG A 219 1.72 24.20 14.18
N PRO A 220 1.38 25.10 13.24
CA PRO A 220 0.08 25.08 12.61
C PRO A 220 -0.03 23.94 11.59
N CYS A 221 -1.24 23.57 11.20
CA CYS A 221 -1.48 22.70 10.07
C CYS A 221 -0.83 23.30 8.82
N PRO A 222 0.07 22.60 8.11
CA PRO A 222 0.84 23.18 7.02
C PRO A 222 -0.01 23.57 5.81
N LYS A 223 -1.22 22.98 5.68
CA LYS A 223 -2.12 23.22 4.55
C LYS A 223 -3.08 24.40 4.75
N CYS A 224 -3.66 24.56 5.94
CA CYS A 224 -4.67 25.60 6.21
C CYS A 224 -4.27 26.63 7.27
N GLY A 225 -3.13 26.44 7.95
CA GLY A 225 -2.69 27.32 9.03
C GLY A 225 -3.43 27.15 10.35
N ASN A 226 -4.35 26.17 10.49
CA ASN A 226 -5.07 25.93 11.74
C ASN A 226 -4.08 25.61 12.88
N LYS A 227 -4.18 26.33 13.99
CA LYS A 227 -3.36 26.11 15.20
C LYS A 227 -4.00 25.13 16.17
N GLU A 228 -5.32 24.91 16.07
CA GLU A 228 -6.10 24.02 16.91
C GLU A 228 -6.24 22.66 16.23
N TRP A 229 -5.13 21.94 16.14
CA TRP A 229 -5.10 20.59 15.53
C TRP A 229 -4.18 19.61 16.27
N LEU A 230 -3.42 20.08 17.27
CA LEU A 230 -2.80 19.22 18.26
C LEU A 230 -3.90 18.55 19.09
N LEU A 231 -3.75 17.27 19.34
CA LEU A 231 -4.67 16.47 20.15
C LEU A 231 -4.21 16.43 21.61
N ASP A 232 -5.19 16.31 22.52
CA ASP A 232 -4.91 16.10 23.94
C ASP A 232 -4.23 14.74 24.18
N GLU A 233 -4.68 13.71 23.44
CA GLU A 233 -4.12 12.37 23.42
C GLU A 233 -3.80 11.92 21.98
N PRO A 234 -2.66 11.25 21.74
CA PRO A 234 -2.34 10.75 20.41
C PRO A 234 -3.37 9.72 19.90
N LEU A 235 -3.80 9.85 18.64
CA LEU A 235 -4.59 8.81 18.00
C LEU A 235 -3.71 7.60 17.70
N LEU A 236 -4.18 6.42 18.12
CA LEU A 236 -3.54 5.13 17.86
C LEU A 236 -2.08 5.12 18.34
N ASP A 237 -1.78 5.87 19.41
CA ASP A 237 -0.46 6.07 20.01
C ASP A 237 0.62 6.63 19.06
N LEU A 238 0.22 7.16 17.89
CA LEU A 238 1.13 7.56 16.82
C LEU A 238 0.89 9.00 16.35
N PHE A 239 -0.37 9.39 16.17
CA PHE A 239 -0.71 10.67 15.56
C PHE A 239 -1.10 11.70 16.61
N HIS A 240 -0.26 12.70 16.76
CA HIS A 240 -0.41 13.77 17.74
C HIS A 240 -1.26 14.92 17.20
N PHE A 241 -1.40 14.99 15.88
CA PHE A 241 -2.14 16.04 15.21
C PHE A 241 -3.20 15.48 14.28
N ARG A 242 -4.35 16.15 14.24
CA ARG A 242 -5.45 15.85 13.30
C ARG A 242 -6.14 17.14 12.88
N CYS A 243 -6.05 17.45 11.59
CA CYS A 243 -6.74 18.58 11.00
C CYS A 243 -8.00 18.08 10.28
N GLU A 244 -9.18 18.40 10.80
CA GLU A 244 -10.47 18.00 10.20
C GLU A 244 -10.70 18.60 8.80
N PRO A 245 -10.56 19.92 8.57
CA PRO A 245 -10.86 20.51 7.26
C PRO A 245 -9.91 20.03 6.16
N CYS A 246 -8.65 19.80 6.50
CA CYS A 246 -7.67 19.29 5.56
C CYS A 246 -7.83 17.77 5.42
N ARG A 247 -8.11 17.04 6.51
CA ARG A 247 -7.92 15.59 6.67
C ARG A 247 -6.45 15.17 6.57
N ILE A 248 -5.63 15.84 7.37
CA ILE A 248 -4.24 15.46 7.63
C ILE A 248 -4.17 14.93 9.04
N VAL A 249 -3.48 13.80 9.23
CA VAL A 249 -2.93 13.42 10.52
C VAL A 249 -1.40 13.48 10.45
N SER A 250 -0.76 13.74 11.58
CA SER A 250 0.70 13.87 11.62
C SER A 250 1.21 13.60 13.04
N ASN A 251 2.49 13.32 13.16
CA ASN A 251 3.18 13.09 14.43
C ASN A 251 3.86 14.38 14.93
N ILE A 252 4.20 14.43 16.21
CA ILE A 252 5.30 15.30 16.68
C ILE A 252 6.60 14.72 16.13
N SER A 253 7.57 15.57 15.78
CA SER A 253 8.91 15.12 15.36
C SER A 253 9.38 13.92 16.19
N TRP A 254 9.77 12.84 15.51
CA TRP A 254 10.22 11.61 16.15
C TRP A 254 11.42 11.82 17.10
N ASP A 255 12.17 12.91 16.95
CA ASP A 255 13.25 13.30 17.86
C ASP A 255 12.79 13.60 19.30
N TYR A 256 11.50 13.89 19.50
CA TYR A 256 10.92 14.27 20.79
C TYR A 256 9.87 13.30 21.33
N VAL A 257 9.57 12.23 20.59
CA VAL A 257 8.63 11.19 21.00
C VAL A 257 9.45 10.02 21.53
N THR A 258 9.63 9.96 22.85
CA THR A 258 10.25 8.83 23.58
C THR A 258 9.23 7.79 23.98
#